data_AF-A0A1F6TUA0-F1
#
_entry.id   AF-A0A1F6TUA0-F1
#
_cell.length_a   1.000
_cell.length_b   1.000
_cell.length_c   1.000
_cell.angle_alpha   90.00
_cell.angle_beta   90.00
_cell.angle_gamma   90.00
#
_symmetry.space_group_name_H-M   'P 1'
#
loop_
_entity.id
_entity.type
_entity.pdbx_description
1 polymer ?
#
loop_
_entity_poly.entity_id
_entity_poly.type
_entity_poly.pdbx_seq_one_letter_code
_entity_poly.pdbx_strand_id
1 'polypeptide(L)'
;MPTSYNVVRGDHLWGISSKSTIYGNPYQWPLIYKANRDKIKDADLIEPGQVFAINRNASSSEVDAAVRHAKTRGAWKLGVVEESDTAYLAR
;
A
#
# COMPACT_ATOMS: atom_id res chain seq x y z
N MET A 1 -5.39 12.05 14.07
CA MET A 1 -5.50 11.12 12.91
C MET A 1 -4.76 9.84 13.25
N PRO A 2 -5.27 8.64 12.90
CA PRO A 2 -4.65 7.39 13.29
C PRO A 2 -3.31 7.14 12.57
N THR A 3 -2.28 6.80 13.34
CA THR A 3 -0.93 6.43 12.84
C THR A 3 -0.83 4.95 12.48
N SER A 4 -1.84 4.16 12.80
CA SER A 4 -1.95 2.74 12.49
C SER A 4 -3.35 2.36 12.03
N TYR A 5 -3.46 1.33 11.22
CA TYR A 5 -4.71 0.77 10.73
C TYR A 5 -4.77 -0.72 11.04
N ASN A 6 -5.91 -1.19 11.57
CA ASN A 6 -6.17 -2.62 11.79
C ASN A 6 -6.92 -3.16 10.57
N VAL A 7 -6.31 -4.13 9.90
CA VAL A 7 -6.89 -4.77 8.71
C VAL A 7 -8.08 -5.60 9.14
N VAL A 8 -9.23 -5.38 8.51
CA VAL A 8 -10.41 -6.24 8.67
C VAL A 8 -10.62 -7.13 7.45
N ARG A 9 -11.45 -8.16 7.60
CA ARG A 9 -11.72 -9.10 6.50
C ARG A 9 -12.32 -8.35 5.30
N GLY A 10 -11.71 -8.52 4.13
CA GLY A 10 -12.12 -7.85 2.88
C GLY A 10 -11.40 -6.54 2.59
N ASP A 11 -10.57 -6.07 3.51
CA ASP A 11 -9.67 -4.95 3.23
C ASP A 11 -8.51 -5.38 2.31
N HIS A 12 -8.01 -4.41 1.57
CA HIS A 12 -6.86 -4.51 0.69
C HIS A 12 -6.15 -3.15 0.69
N LEU A 13 -4.84 -3.10 0.40
CA LEU A 13 -4.00 -1.92 0.64
C LEU A 13 -4.52 -0.64 -0.04
N TRP A 14 -5.08 -0.77 -1.23
CA TRP A 14 -5.64 0.35 -1.99
C TRP A 14 -6.97 0.86 -1.46
N GLY A 15 -7.82 -0.03 -0.93
CA GLY A 15 -9.03 0.38 -0.23
C GLY A 15 -8.69 1.13 1.04
N ILE A 16 -7.65 0.68 1.76
CA ILE A 16 -7.13 1.33 2.96
C ILE A 16 -6.56 2.72 2.60
N SER A 17 -5.69 2.81 1.59
CA SER A 17 -5.10 4.09 1.17
C SER A 17 -6.14 5.06 0.59
N SER A 18 -7.20 4.56 -0.05
CA SER A 18 -8.28 5.39 -0.58
C SER A 18 -9.11 6.07 0.51
N LYS A 19 -9.09 5.58 1.76
CA LYS A 19 -9.82 6.23 2.86
C LYS A 19 -9.22 7.59 3.14
N SER A 20 -10.05 8.65 3.16
CA SER A 20 -9.62 10.01 3.52
C SER A 20 -9.04 10.11 4.93
N THR A 21 -9.41 9.18 5.82
CA THR A 21 -8.84 9.07 7.15
C THR A 21 -7.39 8.56 7.15
N ILE A 22 -6.91 7.97 6.05
CA ILE A 22 -5.57 7.40 5.87
C ILE A 22 -4.74 8.32 4.95
N TYR A 23 -4.96 8.24 3.65
CA TYR A 23 -4.33 9.10 2.64
C TYR A 23 -5.33 9.83 1.74
N GLY A 24 -6.55 9.30 1.59
CA GLY A 24 -7.53 9.81 0.63
C GLY A 24 -7.13 9.58 -0.83
N ASN A 25 -6.10 8.77 -1.07
CA ASN A 25 -5.58 8.51 -2.39
C ASN A 25 -5.26 7.02 -2.54
N PRO A 26 -6.04 6.27 -3.35
CA PRO A 26 -5.80 4.85 -3.57
C PRO A 26 -4.38 4.56 -4.08
N TYR A 27 -3.82 5.42 -4.92
CA TYR A 27 -2.49 5.25 -5.53
C TYR A 27 -1.32 5.36 -4.53
N GLN A 28 -1.58 5.71 -3.27
CA GLN A 28 -0.57 5.75 -2.21
C GLN A 28 -0.45 4.44 -1.42
N TRP A 29 -1.17 3.38 -1.83
CA TRP A 29 -1.03 2.06 -1.21
C TRP A 29 0.42 1.51 -1.15
N PRO A 30 1.35 1.81 -2.10
CA PRO A 30 2.74 1.35 -1.99
C PRO A 30 3.47 1.95 -0.79
N LEU A 31 3.04 3.10 -0.26
CA LEU A 31 3.62 3.68 0.95
C LEU A 31 3.31 2.83 2.18
N ILE A 32 2.07 2.30 2.27
CA ILE A 32 1.69 1.36 3.33
C ILE A 32 2.55 0.11 3.23
N TYR A 33 2.71 -0.40 2.00
CA TYR A 33 3.51 -1.58 1.74
C TYR A 33 4.97 -1.38 2.14
N LYS A 34 5.60 -0.28 1.69
CA LYS A 34 6.98 0.07 2.02
C LYS A 34 7.19 0.25 3.52
N ALA A 35 6.25 0.91 4.21
CA ALA A 35 6.32 1.15 5.65
C ALA A 35 6.11 -0.10 6.51
N ASN A 36 5.51 -1.15 5.95
CA ASN A 36 5.19 -2.40 6.65
C ASN A 36 5.73 -3.62 5.90
N ARG A 37 6.82 -3.46 5.15
CA ARG A 37 7.41 -4.54 4.35
C ARG A 37 7.88 -5.72 5.22
N ASP A 38 8.13 -5.46 6.49
CA ASP A 38 8.41 -6.47 7.51
C ASP A 38 7.19 -7.34 7.86
N LYS A 39 5.97 -6.81 7.70
CA LYS A 39 4.71 -7.49 8.02
C LYS A 39 3.95 -7.98 6.79
N ILE A 40 4.10 -7.27 5.68
CA ILE A 40 3.41 -7.55 4.43
C ILE A 40 4.43 -8.23 3.52
N LYS A 41 4.25 -9.54 3.32
CA LYS A 41 5.07 -10.30 2.37
C LYS A 41 4.65 -10.05 0.92
N ASP A 42 3.37 -9.79 0.73
CA ASP A 42 2.75 -9.59 -0.57
C ASP A 42 1.62 -8.57 -0.39
N ALA A 43 1.61 -7.55 -1.26
CA ALA A 43 0.69 -6.43 -1.20
C ALA A 43 -0.77 -6.85 -1.38
N ASP A 44 -0.98 -7.96 -2.09
CA ASP A 44 -2.31 -8.52 -2.36
C ASP A 44 -2.73 -9.58 -1.32
N LEU A 45 -1.77 -10.08 -0.52
CA LEU A 45 -2.02 -11.04 0.56
C LEU A 45 -1.86 -10.38 1.93
N ILE A 46 -2.90 -9.62 2.32
CA ILE A 46 -3.02 -9.10 3.68
C ILE A 46 -4.06 -9.89 4.47
N GLU A 47 -3.78 -10.10 5.75
CA GLU A 47 -4.63 -10.89 6.64
C GLU A 47 -5.36 -10.01 7.67
N PRO A 48 -6.63 -10.33 7.97
CA PRO A 48 -7.36 -9.63 9.02
C PRO A 48 -6.68 -9.79 10.38
N GLY A 49 -6.61 -8.71 11.16
CA GLY A 49 -5.91 -8.64 12.43
C GLY A 49 -4.49 -8.07 12.33
N GLN A 50 -3.93 -7.93 11.12
CA GLN A 50 -2.67 -7.22 10.92
C GLN A 50 -2.82 -5.74 11.27
N VAL A 51 -1.79 -5.17 11.90
CA VAL A 51 -1.72 -3.74 12.22
C VAL A 51 -0.65 -3.09 11.37
N PHE A 52 -1.09 -2.25 10.43
CA PHE A 52 -0.22 -1.51 9.52
C PHE A 52 0.04 -0.10 10.04
N ALA A 53 1.31 0.30 10.04
CA ALA A 53 1.74 1.67 10.25
C ALA A 53 1.43 2.51 9.01
N ILE A 54 0.77 3.65 9.20
CA ILE A 54 0.44 4.58 8.13
C ILE A 54 1.46 5.71 8.15
N ASN A 55 2.46 5.64 7.27
CA ASN A 55 3.45 6.70 7.15
C ASN A 55 2.91 7.85 6.29
N ARG A 56 2.44 8.92 6.93
CA ARG A 56 2.00 10.17 6.27
C ARG A 56 3.08 11.23 6.16
N ASN A 57 4.25 10.98 6.77
CA ASN A 57 5.41 11.86 6.67
C ASN A 57 6.29 11.50 5.46
N ALA A 58 5.77 10.69 4.53
CA ALA A 58 6.44 10.42 3.27
C ALA A 58 6.66 11.74 2.52
N SER A 59 7.87 11.92 2.01
CA SER A 59 8.20 13.11 1.21
C SER A 59 7.36 13.15 -0.07
N SER A 60 7.15 14.34 -0.65
CA SER A 60 6.42 14.48 -1.93
C SER A 60 7.02 13.57 -3.02
N SER A 61 8.33 13.39 -3.02
CA SER A 61 9.06 12.49 -3.92
C SER A 61 8.66 11.01 -3.75
N GLU A 62 8.46 10.56 -2.51
CA GLU A 62 8.01 9.20 -2.21
C GLU A 62 6.54 9.00 -2.58
N VAL A 63 5.71 10.02 -2.32
CA VAL A 63 4.31 10.02 -2.76
C VAL A 63 4.25 9.91 -4.28
N ASP A 64 5.03 10.69 -5.02
CA ASP A 64 5.09 10.64 -6.48
C ASP A 64 5.64 9.30 -6.99
N ALA A 65 6.61 8.70 -6.29
CA ALA A 65 7.11 7.37 -6.62
C ALA A 65 6.04 6.29 -6.40
N ALA A 66 5.30 6.36 -5.29
CA ALA A 66 4.19 5.44 -5.01
C ALA A 66 3.06 5.59 -6.03
N VAL A 67 2.66 6.83 -6.33
CA VAL A 67 1.60 7.09 -7.31
C VAL A 67 2.02 6.64 -8.71
N ARG A 68 3.28 6.87 -9.10
CA ARG A 68 3.82 6.34 -10.36
C ARG A 68 3.76 4.82 -10.35
N HIS A 69 4.28 4.15 -9.32
CA HIS A 69 4.25 2.69 -9.21
C HIS A 69 2.82 2.14 -9.37
N ALA A 70 1.87 2.68 -8.61
CA ALA A 70 0.48 2.27 -8.65
C ALA A 70 -0.19 2.52 -10.02
N LYS A 71 0.21 3.56 -10.76
CA LYS A 71 -0.29 3.83 -12.13
C LYS A 71 0.39 2.94 -13.17
N THR A 72 1.68 2.63 -13.00
CA THR A 72 2.46 1.83 -13.94
C THR A 72 2.10 0.34 -13.87
N ARG A 73 1.58 -0.14 -12.72
CA ARG A 73 1.03 -1.51 -12.59
C ARG A 73 -0.17 -1.81 -13.51
N GLY A 74 -0.79 -0.81 -14.15
CA GLY A 74 -1.94 -1.01 -15.04
C GLY A 74 -3.25 -1.27 -14.27
N ALA A 75 -4.32 -1.64 -15.01
CA ALA A 75 -5.62 -1.95 -14.40
C ALA A 75 -5.51 -3.23 -13.56
N TRP A 76 -5.74 -3.12 -12.26
CA TRP A 76 -5.76 -4.23 -11.32
C TRP A 76 -6.47 -5.48 -11.85
N LYS A 77 -5.69 -6.54 -12.06
CA LYS A 77 -6.19 -7.91 -12.21
C LYS A 77 -5.99 -8.65 -10.89
N LEU A 78 -7.08 -9.05 -10.24
CA LEU A 78 -7.01 -9.98 -9.11
C LEU A 78 -6.33 -11.28 -9.55
N GLY A 79 -5.22 -11.67 -8.91
CA GLY A 79 -4.72 -13.06 -8.94
C GLY A 79 -3.27 -13.32 -9.34
N VAL A 80 -2.38 -12.32 -9.45
CA VAL A 80 -0.95 -12.57 -9.73
C VAL A 80 -0.07 -11.64 -8.91
N VAL A 81 0.89 -12.19 -8.16
CA VAL A 81 2.03 -11.41 -7.61
C VAL A 81 2.81 -10.86 -8.79
N GLU A 82 2.67 -9.57 -9.06
CA GLU A 82 3.37 -8.97 -10.19
C GLU A 82 4.83 -8.68 -9.83
N GLU A 83 5.77 -9.06 -10.71
CA GLU A 83 7.20 -8.76 -10.59
C GLU A 83 7.49 -7.28 -10.35
N SER A 84 6.58 -6.40 -10.78
CA SER A 84 6.61 -4.96 -10.57
C SER A 84 6.73 -4.58 -9.08
N ASP A 85 6.04 -5.28 -8.17
CA ASP A 85 6.10 -4.99 -6.74
C ASP A 85 7.44 -5.37 -6.10
N THR A 86 8.09 -6.41 -6.63
CA THR A 86 9.43 -6.80 -6.18
C THR A 86 10.46 -5.76 -6.63
N ALA A 87 10.33 -5.23 -7.85
CA ALA A 87 11.22 -4.20 -8.38
C ALA A 87 11.11 -2.86 -7.62
N TYR A 88 9.92 -2.45 -7.19
CA TYR A 88 9.73 -1.23 -6.39
C TYR A 88 10.41 -1.32 -5.02
N LEU A 89 10.39 -2.51 -4.41
CA LEU A 89 11.00 -2.72 -3.11
C LEU A 89 12.52 -2.96 -3.16
N ALA A 90 13.08 -3.20 -4.34
CA ALA A 90 14.51 -3.38 -4.56
C ALA A 90 15.26 -2.06 -4.83
N ARG A 91 14.53 -0.93 -4.87
CA ARG A 91 15.05 0.41 -5.14
C ARG A 91 14.97 1.32 -3.93
#